data_AF-Q9TJQ4-F1
#
_entry.id   AF-Q9TJQ4-F1
#
_cell.length_a   1.000
_cell.length_b   1.000
_cell.length_c   1.000
_cell.angle_alpha   90.00
_cell.angle_beta   90.00
_cell.angle_gamma   90.00
#
_symmetry.space_group_name_H-M   'P 1'
#
loop_
_entity.id
_entity.type
_entity.pdbx_description
1 polymer ?
#
loop_
_entity_poly.entity_id
_entity_poly.type
_entity_poly.pdbx_seq_one_letter_code
_entity_poly.pdbx_strand_id
1 'polypeptide(L)' 'MTRSLKKIPFVANHLLKKIERLNIQDKKKVIKTWSRASTIVPLMIGHTIAVHNGR' A
#
# COMPACT_ATOMS: atom_id res chain seq x y z
N MET A 1 16.21 2.86 -7.53
CA MET A 1 15.38 3.85 -8.27
C MET A 1 14.73 4.79 -7.27
N THR A 2 15.30 5.97 -7.10
CA THR A 2 14.71 7.05 -6.30
C THR A 2 13.69 7.81 -7.14
N ARG A 3 12.47 7.99 -6.63
CA ARG A 3 11.48 8.86 -7.28
C ARG A 3 11.77 10.32 -6.92
N SER A 4 11.39 11.24 -7.80
CA SER A 4 11.51 12.68 -7.53
C SER A 4 10.59 13.10 -6.38
N LEU A 5 11.15 13.80 -5.39
CA LEU A 5 10.42 14.33 -4.23
C LEU A 5 9.40 15.42 -4.59
N LYS A 6 9.59 16.10 -5.73
CA LYS A 6 8.67 17.14 -6.22
C LYS A 6 7.35 16.56 -6.76
N LYS A 7 7.33 15.28 -7.12
CA LYS A 7 6.14 14.61 -7.68
C LYS A 7 5.34 13.96 -6.55
N ILE A 8 4.01 13.97 -6.68
CA ILE A 8 3.11 13.32 -5.74
C ILE A 8 3.47 11.82 -5.63
N PRO A 9 3.49 11.24 -4.42
CA PRO A 9 3.75 9.83 -4.23
C PRO A 9 2.71 8.99 -4.98
N PHE A 10 3.19 8.01 -5.74
CA PHE A 10 2.33 7.10 -6.46
C PHE A 10 1.84 5.99 -5.53
N VAL A 11 0.53 5.75 -5.51
CA VAL A 11 -0.09 4.60 -4.85
C VAL A 11 -1.04 3.96 -5.82
N ALA A 12 -0.99 2.63 -5.94
CA ALA A 12 -1.93 1.92 -6.80
C ALA A 12 -3.36 1.97 -6.25
N ASN A 13 -4.33 2.32 -7.10
CA ASN A 13 -5.74 2.49 -6.72
C ASN A 13 -6.33 1.24 -6.03
N HIS A 14 -5.94 0.03 -6.45
CA HIS A 14 -6.44 -1.21 -5.84
C HIS A 14 -5.88 -1.45 -4.43
N LEU A 15 -4.65 -0.99 -4.15
CA LEU A 15 -4.03 -1.09 -2.84
C LEU A 15 -4.71 -0.11 -1.89
N LEU A 16 -4.88 1.14 -2.33
CA LEU A 16 -5.52 2.20 -1.57
C LEU A 16 -6.96 1.82 -1.15
N LYS A 17 -7.79 1.36 -2.09
CA LYS A 17 -9.16 0.91 -1.80
C LYS A 17 -9.23 -0.23 -0.80
N LYS A 18 -8.25 -1.15 -0.78
CA LYS A 18 -8.21 -2.25 0.19
C LYS A 18 -7.89 -1.72 1.59
N ILE A 19 -6.92 -0.81 1.69
CA ILE A 19 -6.51 -0.21 2.97
C ILE A 19 -7.64 0.63 3.55
N GLU A 20 -8.30 1.47 2.75
CA GLU A 20 -9.42 2.29 3.20
C GLU A 20 -10.56 1.44 3.77
N ARG A 21 -10.93 0.34 3.09
CA ARG A 21 -11.94 -0.59 3.60
C ARG A 21 -11.53 -1.25 4.91
N LEU A 22 -10.25 -1.59 5.07
CA LEU A 22 -9.75 -2.24 6.29
C LEU A 22 -9.63 -1.26 7.46
N ASN A 23 -9.33 0.01 7.17
CA ASN A 23 -9.37 1.10 8.15
C ASN A 23 -10.79 1.35 8.64
N ILE A 24 -11.78 1.43 7.74
CA ILE A 24 -13.19 1.60 8.13
C ILE A 24 -13.69 0.42 8.98
N GLN A 25 -13.15 -0.78 8.75
CA GLN A 25 -13.54 -1.98 9.49
C GLN A 25 -12.69 -2.23 10.76
N ASP A 26 -11.68 -1.39 11.04
CA ASP A 26 -10.67 -1.59 12.10
C ASP A 26 -10.05 -3.01 12.12
N LYS A 27 -9.89 -3.61 10.94
CA LYS A 27 -9.38 -4.98 10.80
C LYS A 27 -7.96 -5.00 10.26
N LYS A 28 -7.04 -5.58 11.03
CA LYS A 28 -5.66 -5.84 10.64
C LYS A 28 -5.55 -7.19 9.95
N LYS A 29 -5.71 -7.20 8.63
CA LYS A 29 -5.54 -8.39 7.78
C LYS A 29 -4.28 -8.27 6.94
N VAL A 30 -3.70 -9.41 6.56
CA VAL A 30 -2.57 -9.45 5.63
C VAL A 30 -3.05 -9.07 4.22
N ILE A 31 -2.54 -7.96 3.69
CA ILE A 31 -2.88 -7.46 2.36
C ILE A 31 -1.85 -7.97 1.36
N LYS A 32 -2.26 -8.87 0.46
CA LYS A 32 -1.42 -9.31 -0.66
C LYS A 32 -1.43 -8.26 -1.79
N THR A 33 -0.25 -7.88 -2.26
CA THR A 33 -0.07 -6.93 -3.37
C THR A 33 1.06 -7.34 -4.31
N TRP A 34 0.83 -7.12 -5.60
CA TRP A 34 1.85 -7.21 -6.65
C TRP A 34 2.42 -5.83 -7.01
N SER A 35 1.83 -4.75 -6.49
CA SER A 35 2.27 -3.38 -6.77
C SER A 35 3.44 -2.98 -5.88
N ARG A 36 4.64 -3.42 -6.25
CA ARG A 36 5.92 -3.02 -5.61
C ARG A 36 6.31 -1.56 -5.85
N ALA A 37 5.61 -0.86 -6.73
CA ALA A 37 5.91 0.51 -7.12
C ALA A 37 5.22 1.57 -6.23
N SER A 38 4.30 1.15 -5.36
CA SER A 38 3.52 2.04 -4.50
C SER A 38 4.34 2.56 -3.33
N THR A 39 4.18 3.85 -3.01
CA THR A 39 4.78 4.49 -1.83
C THR A 39 3.96 4.18 -0.58
N ILE A 40 4.63 4.02 0.57
CA ILE A 40 3.97 3.86 1.86
C ILE A 40 3.39 5.21 2.30
N VAL A 41 2.10 5.24 2.61
CA VAL A 41 1.35 6.43 3.05
C VAL A 41 0.90 6.23 4.49
N PRO A 42 0.71 7.30 5.31
CA PRO A 42 0.31 7.16 6.72
C PRO A 42 -0.94 6.30 6.98
N LEU A 43 -1.87 6.24 6.02
CA LEU A 43 -3.05 5.37 6.07
C LEU A 43 -2.74 3.86 6.18
N MET A 44 -1.49 3.47 5.87
CA MET A 44 -1.03 2.07 5.90
C MET A 44 -0.44 1.66 7.25
N ILE A 45 -0.30 2.58 8.21
CA ILE A 45 0.30 2.31 9.52
C ILE A 45 -0.51 1.23 10.25
N GLY A 46 0.16 0.19 10.73
CA GLY A 46 -0.47 -0.92 11.46
C GLY A 46 -1.03 -2.04 10.57
N HIS A 47 -0.96 -1.93 9.24
CA HIS A 47 -1.32 -3.00 8.31
C HIS A 47 -0.12 -3.87 7.96
N THR A 48 -0.35 -5.18 7.81
CA THR A 48 0.66 -6.12 7.31
C THR A 48 0.50 -6.28 5.81
N ILE A 49 1.53 -5.95 5.02
CA ILE A 49 1.48 -6.01 3.56
C ILE A 49 2.41 -7.12 3.06
N ALA A 50 1.84 -8.13 2.40
CA ALA A 50 2.57 -9.18 1.71
C ALA A 50 2.83 -8.77 0.26
N VAL A 51 4.07 -8.35 -0.03
CA VAL A 51 4.50 -7.90 -1.36
C VAL A 51 5.07 -9.08 -2.14
N HIS A 52 4.55 -9.33 -3.35
CA HIS A 52 5.08 -10.35 -4.24
C HIS A 52 6.48 -9.97 -4.78
N ASN A 53 7.42 -10.90 -4.72
CA ASN A 53 8.83 -10.72 -5.09
C ASN A 53 9.22 -11.38 -6.43
N GLY A 54 8.30 -12.06 -7.13
CA GLY A 54 8.57 -12.72 -8.41
C GLY A 54 9.13 -14.14 -8.30
N ARG A 55 9.25 -14.69 -7.08
CA ARG A 55 9.52 -16.11 -6.83
C ARG A 55 8.23 -16.77 -6.34
#